data_AF-A0A1M6GGK2-F1
#
_entry.id   AF-A0A1M6GGK2-F1
#
_cell.length_a   1.000
_cell.length_b   1.000
_cell.length_c   1.000
_cell.angle_alpha   90.00
_cell.angle_beta   90.00
_cell.angle_gamma   90.00
#
_symmetry.space_group_name_H-M   'P 1'
#
loop_
_entity.id
_entity.type
_entity.pdbx_description
1 polymer ?
#
loop_
_entity_poly.entity_id
_entity_poly.type
_entity_poly.pdbx_seq_one_letter_code
_entity_poly.pdbx_strand_id
1 'polypeptide(L)'
;MKKPRNAHLKRVIVDYKKLNNDILDLLVTKYPDGYNDEDIITFRNAKNEIVECVEVKTEDTLYLVKVSKRLVTAMEDHDEDDESNNQKEQDIPDESEMEEE
;
A
#
# COMPACT_ATOMS: atom_id res chain seq x y z
N MET A 1 -1.87 -2.74 -27.09
CA MET A 1 -2.68 -3.73 -26.34
C MET A 1 -3.31 -3.08 -25.12
N LYS A 2 -4.61 -3.28 -24.85
CA LYS A 2 -5.19 -2.93 -23.54
C LYS A 2 -4.75 -4.02 -22.55
N LYS A 3 -3.97 -3.67 -21.50
CA LYS A 3 -3.61 -4.59 -20.40
C LYS A 3 -4.88 -5.33 -19.94
N PRO A 4 -4.84 -6.65 -19.69
CA PRO A 4 -6.00 -7.39 -19.23
C PRO A 4 -6.54 -6.71 -17.97
N ARG A 5 -7.86 -6.49 -17.93
CA ARG A 5 -8.49 -5.83 -16.79
C ARG A 5 -8.30 -6.72 -15.58
N ASN A 6 -7.52 -6.27 -14.61
CA ASN A 6 -7.45 -6.80 -13.24
C ASN A 6 -8.84 -6.60 -12.59
N ALA A 7 -9.83 -7.35 -13.06
CA ALA A 7 -11.24 -7.20 -12.72
C ALA A 7 -11.65 -8.10 -11.55
N HIS A 8 -10.84 -9.12 -11.24
CA HIS A 8 -11.06 -10.04 -10.12
C HIS A 8 -10.25 -9.70 -8.87
N LEU A 9 -9.22 -8.87 -8.97
CA LEU A 9 -8.40 -8.47 -7.82
C LEU A 9 -9.05 -7.33 -7.06
N LYS A 10 -9.03 -7.42 -5.73
CA LYS A 10 -9.41 -6.31 -4.86
C LYS A 10 -8.43 -5.15 -5.07
N ARG A 11 -8.92 -3.92 -5.18
CA ARG A 11 -8.06 -2.73 -5.33
C ARG A 11 -8.04 -1.97 -4.03
N VAL A 12 -6.87 -1.87 -3.43
CA VAL A 12 -6.68 -1.19 -2.14
C VAL A 12 -5.72 -0.03 -2.36
N ILE A 13 -6.18 1.19 -2.08
CA ILE A 13 -5.33 2.38 -2.10
C ILE A 13 -4.78 2.55 -0.69
N VAL A 14 -3.45 2.55 -0.57
CA VAL A 14 -2.75 2.66 0.71
C VAL A 14 -1.96 3.96 0.72
N ASP A 15 -2.14 4.77 1.76
CA ASP A 15 -1.33 5.96 2.00
C ASP A 15 -0.16 5.56 2.91
N TYR A 16 0.94 6.32 2.89
CA TYR A 16 2.08 6.14 3.80
C TYR A 16 1.65 5.99 5.26
N LYS A 17 0.64 6.75 5.70
CA LYS A 17 0.11 6.67 7.08
C LYS A 17 -0.57 5.35 7.44
N LYS A 18 -0.98 4.58 6.44
CA LYS A 18 -1.66 3.28 6.56
C LYS A 18 -0.82 2.16 5.94
N LEU A 19 0.46 2.43 5.69
CA LEU A 19 1.38 1.45 5.18
C LEU A 19 1.74 0.48 6.31
N ASN A 20 1.56 -0.80 6.06
CA ASN A 20 2.05 -1.85 6.94
C ASN A 20 3.43 -2.31 6.44
N ASN A 21 4.25 -2.86 7.33
CA ASN A 21 5.56 -3.39 6.98
C ASN A 21 5.49 -4.43 5.86
N ASP A 22 4.45 -5.28 5.81
CA ASP A 22 4.24 -6.24 4.72
C ASP A 22 4.19 -5.59 3.33
N ILE A 23 3.57 -4.40 3.21
CA ILE A 23 3.44 -3.69 1.93
C ILE A 23 4.77 -3.00 1.57
N LEU A 24 5.50 -2.53 2.58
CA LEU A 24 6.82 -1.94 2.40
C LEU A 24 7.83 -3.00 1.94
N ASP A 25 7.82 -4.18 2.56
CA ASP A 25 8.62 -5.33 2.13
C ASP A 25 8.27 -5.73 0.69
N LEU A 26 6.99 -5.85 0.36
CA LEU A 26 6.56 -6.13 -1.02
C LEU A 26 7.06 -5.08 -2.02
N LEU A 27 7.16 -3.81 -1.63
CA LEU A 27 7.72 -2.76 -2.45
C LEU A 27 9.23 -2.90 -2.62
N VAL A 28 9.98 -3.10 -1.54
CA VAL A 28 11.44 -3.28 -1.56
C VAL A 28 11.82 -4.54 -2.34
N THR A 29 11.14 -5.66 -2.09
CA THR A 29 11.33 -6.92 -2.81
C THR A 29 11.05 -6.78 -4.30
N LYS A 30 10.06 -5.99 -4.69
CA LYS A 30 9.69 -5.78 -6.11
C LYS A 30 10.57 -4.73 -6.80
N TYR A 31 10.99 -3.72 -6.06
CA TYR A 31 11.74 -2.56 -6.52
C TYR A 31 12.99 -2.35 -5.66
N PRO A 32 13.96 -3.29 -5.69
CA PRO A 32 15.15 -3.20 -4.85
C PRO A 32 16.04 -2.00 -5.22
N ASP A 33 16.04 -1.61 -6.50
CA ASP A 33 16.72 -0.41 -7.00
C ASP A 33 15.83 0.86 -6.94
N GLY A 34 14.65 0.76 -6.30
CA GLY A 34 13.63 1.80 -6.30
C GLY A 34 12.71 1.77 -7.54
N TYR A 35 11.73 2.69 -7.55
CA TYR A 35 10.74 2.82 -8.63
C TYR A 35 11.06 4.02 -9.52
N ASN A 36 10.80 3.87 -10.82
CA ASN A 36 10.97 4.96 -11.80
C ASN A 36 9.64 5.64 -12.12
N ASP A 37 9.69 6.78 -12.82
CA ASP A 37 8.49 7.48 -13.30
C ASP A 37 7.58 6.58 -14.16
N GLU A 38 8.14 5.56 -14.83
CA GLU A 38 7.38 4.58 -15.62
C GLU A 38 6.52 3.64 -14.76
N ASP A 39 6.88 3.44 -13.49
CA ASP A 39 6.14 2.64 -12.51
C ASP A 39 5.07 3.46 -11.77
N ILE A 40 5.15 4.80 -11.85
CA ILE A 40 4.23 5.70 -11.18
C ILE A 40 2.94 5.81 -12.00
N ILE A 41 1.84 5.44 -11.36
CA ILE A 41 0.48 5.62 -11.86
C ILE A 41 -0.06 6.94 -11.32
N THR A 42 -0.19 7.90 -12.22
CA THR A 42 -0.81 9.20 -11.93
C THR A 42 -2.27 9.19 -12.36
N PHE A 43 -3.18 9.47 -11.43
CA PHE A 43 -4.60 9.61 -11.71
C PHE A 43 -5.21 10.75 -10.91
N ARG A 44 -6.39 11.20 -11.35
CA ARG A 44 -7.13 12.25 -10.63
C ARG A 44 -8.20 11.60 -9.75
N ASN A 45 -8.23 11.95 -8.46
CA ASN A 45 -9.21 11.43 -7.52
C ASN A 45 -10.57 12.17 -7.64
N ALA A 46 -11.56 11.73 -6.87
CA ALA A 46 -12.89 12.38 -6.83
C ALA A 46 -12.87 13.85 -6.36
N LYS A 47 -11.78 14.28 -5.69
CA LYS A 47 -11.56 15.67 -5.25
C LYS A 47 -10.82 16.50 -6.30
N ASN A 48 -10.63 15.96 -7.50
CA ASN A 48 -9.91 16.61 -8.58
C ASN A 48 -8.40 16.83 -8.30
N GLU A 49 -7.86 16.12 -7.31
CA GLU A 49 -6.44 16.16 -6.94
C GLU A 49 -5.66 15.13 -7.77
N ILE A 50 -4.41 15.47 -8.12
CA ILE A 50 -3.48 14.55 -8.75
C ILE A 50 -2.92 13.63 -7.66
N VAL A 51 -3.11 12.33 -7.85
CA VAL A 51 -2.60 11.27 -6.97
C VAL A 51 -1.64 10.41 -7.78
N GLU A 52 -0.45 10.24 -7.21
CA GLU A 52 0.64 9.44 -7.76
C GLU A 52 0.77 8.20 -6.88
N CYS A 53 0.72 7.01 -7.48
CA CYS A 53 0.83 5.74 -6.77
C CYS A 53 1.68 4.73 -7.53
N VAL A 54 2.39 3.86 -6.81
CA VAL A 54 3.03 2.66 -7.39
C VAL A 54 2.12 1.44 -7.26
N GLU A 55 2.10 0.57 -8.29
CA GLU A 55 1.30 -0.67 -8.26
C GLU A 55 2.09 -1.87 -7.74
N VAL A 56 1.56 -2.54 -6.72
CA VAL A 56 2.08 -3.80 -6.19
C VAL A 56 1.00 -4.85 -6.24
N LYS A 57 1.34 -6.01 -6.81
CA LYS A 57 0.39 -7.09 -7.05
C LYS A 57 0.71 -8.23 -6.10
N THR A 58 -0.32 -8.67 -5.40
CA THR A 58 -0.35 -9.93 -4.67
C THR A 58 -1.31 -10.89 -5.39
N GLU A 59 -1.50 -12.10 -4.87
CA GLU A 59 -2.29 -13.16 -5.51
C GLU A 59 -3.77 -12.76 -5.71
N ASP A 60 -4.33 -11.98 -4.80
CA ASP A 60 -5.76 -11.61 -4.79
C ASP A 60 -6.01 -10.10 -4.68
N THR A 61 -4.98 -9.33 -4.33
CA THR A 61 -5.09 -7.89 -4.08
C THR A 61 -4.08 -7.06 -4.89
N LEU A 62 -4.57 -6.01 -5.52
CA LEU A 62 -3.80 -4.95 -6.17
C LEU A 62 -3.69 -3.76 -5.22
N TYR A 63 -2.50 -3.55 -4.68
CA TYR A 63 -2.18 -2.41 -3.83
C TYR A 63 -1.69 -1.24 -4.68
N LEU A 64 -2.28 -0.06 -4.45
CA LEU A 64 -1.88 1.21 -5.04
C LEU A 64 -1.32 2.06 -3.90
N VAL A 65 0.00 2.07 -3.76
CA VAL A 65 0.66 2.78 -2.67
C VAL A 65 0.96 4.20 -3.10
N LYS A 66 0.42 5.17 -2.37
CA LYS A 66 0.57 6.58 -2.70
C LYS A 66 2.02 7.03 -2.53
N VAL A 67 2.61 7.46 -3.62
CA VAL A 67 3.94 8.07 -3.64
C VAL A 67 3.85 9.44 -3.00
N SER A 68 4.67 9.65 -1.98
CA SER A 68 4.87 10.96 -1.36
C SER A 68 6.33 11.07 -0.95
N LYS A 69 6.81 12.29 -0.68
CA LYS A 69 8.18 12.51 -0.22
C LYS A 69 8.58 11.64 0.99
N ARG A 70 7.61 11.27 1.84
CA ARG A 70 7.84 10.43 3.03
C ARG A 70 8.02 8.95 2.70
N LEU A 71 7.46 8.48 1.59
CA LEU A 71 7.62 7.08 1.16
C LEU A 71 9.05 6.80 0.70
N VAL A 72 9.63 7.74 -0.05
CA VAL A 72 11.03 7.66 -0.52
C VAL A 72 11.97 7.52 0.69
N THR A 73 11.85 8.44 1.65
CA THR A 73 12.65 8.41 2.88
C THR A 73 12.44 7.13 3.67
N ALA A 74 11.20 6.61 3.76
CA ALA A 74 10.94 5.37 4.49
C ALA A 74 11.46 4.12 3.79
N MET A 75 11.55 4.10 2.46
CA MET A 75 12.22 3.01 1.74
C MET A 75 13.73 3.04 1.94
N GLU A 76 14.33 4.23 1.91
CA GLU A 76 15.76 4.41 2.16
C GLU A 76 16.13 4.02 3.61
N ASP A 77 15.30 4.42 4.59
CA ASP A 77 15.51 4.16 6.02
C ASP A 77 15.22 2.70 6.42
N HIS A 78 14.25 2.04 5.77
CA HIS A 78 13.93 0.63 6.05
C HIS A 78 14.99 -0.35 5.55
N ASP A 79 15.87 0.06 4.63
CA ASP A 79 17.07 -0.71 4.26
C ASP A 79 18.13 -0.66 5.39
N GLU A 80 18.10 0.38 6.23
CA GLU A 80 19.06 0.61 7.32
C GLU A 80 18.52 0.24 8.74
N ASP A 81 17.20 0.16 8.93
CA ASP A 81 16.56 0.04 10.25
C ASP A 81 15.53 -1.13 10.33
N ASP A 82 16.03 -2.36 10.42
CA ASP A 82 15.25 -3.57 10.75
C ASP A 82 14.86 -3.62 12.25
N GLU A 83 14.56 -2.49 12.92
CA GLU A 83 14.33 -2.50 14.39
C GLU A 83 13.39 -1.40 14.93
N SER A 84 12.35 -0.96 14.19
CA SER A 84 11.31 -0.13 14.83
C SER A 84 9.87 -0.31 14.34
N ASN A 85 9.18 -1.21 15.07
CA ASN A 85 7.96 -0.90 15.81
C ASN A 85 6.96 0.06 15.13
N ASN A 86 5.89 -0.50 14.55
CA ASN A 86 4.63 0.23 14.49
C ASN A 86 3.44 -0.69 14.76
N GLN A 87 3.31 -1.05 16.04
CA GLN A 87 2.02 -1.35 16.63
C GLN A 87 1.06 -0.19 16.32
N LYS A 88 -0.04 -0.45 15.62
CA LYS A 88 -1.29 0.27 15.82
C LYS A 88 -2.48 -0.48 15.24
N GLU A 89 -3.10 -1.22 16.18
CA GLU A 89 -4.54 -1.32 16.38
C GLU A 89 -5.38 -1.49 15.11
N GLN A 90 -5.57 -2.76 14.71
CA GLN A 90 -6.80 -3.14 14.03
C GLN A 90 -7.94 -3.04 15.04
N ASP A 91 -8.68 -1.95 14.93
CA ASP A 91 -10.01 -1.74 15.50
C ASP A 91 -10.94 -2.83 14.93
N ILE A 92 -11.02 -3.97 15.63
CA ILE A 92 -12.11 -4.92 15.42
C ILE A 92 -13.31 -4.40 16.20
N PRO A 93 -14.45 -4.12 15.55
CA PRO A 93 -15.66 -3.77 16.28
C PRO A 93 -16.10 -5.02 17.06
N ASP A 94 -16.25 -4.86 18.37
CA ASP A 94 -16.83 -5.85 19.27
C ASP A 94 -18.31 -6.04 18.89
N GLU A 95 -18.57 -6.95 17.94
CA GLU A 95 -19.90 -7.44 17.61
C GLU A 95 -19.97 -8.90 18.05
N SER A 96 -20.29 -9.09 19.34
CA SER A 96 -20.88 -10.33 19.83
C SER A 96 -22.01 -10.02 20.81
N GLU A 97 -23.15 -9.59 20.25
CA GLU A 97 -24.45 -9.97 20.82
C GLU A 97 -24.63 -11.49 20.61
N MET A 98 -24.88 -12.24 21.68
CA MET A 98 -25.94 -13.27 21.84
C MET A 98 -25.54 -14.39 22.81
N GLU A 99 -26.41 -14.60 23.82
CA GLU A 99 -26.82 -15.88 24.46
C GLU A 99 -25.73 -16.72 25.17
N GLU A 100 -25.87 -17.38 26.32
CA GLU A 100 -26.87 -17.82 27.31
C GLU A 100 -26.00 -18.02 28.60
N GLU A 101 -26.45 -17.90 29.86
CA GLU A 101 -27.47 -18.67 30.62
C GLU A 101 -27.99 -17.85 31.82
#